data_AF-A0A7S1HDQ6-F1
#
_entry.id   AF-A0A7S1HDQ6-F1
#
_cell.length_a   1.000
_cell.length_b   1.000
_cell.length_c   1.000
_cell.angle_alpha   90.00
_cell.angle_beta   90.00
_cell.angle_gamma   90.00
#
_symmetry.space_group_name_H-M   'P 1'
#
loop_
_entity.id
_entity.type
_entity.pdbx_description
1 polymer ?
#
loop_
_entity_poly.entity_id
_entity_poly.type
_entity_poly.pdbx_seq_one_letter_code
_entity_poly.pdbx_strand_id
1 'polypeptide(L)'
;QGTRSFHEGWSEGLSMASPPQLTQAQARDAALKATSIFEEPGNAATIQKVYAEAGGDIGKFFMMCIPAVIGVLAPILVEYGFSGDQPGALAFAAELEKHSGADPDIMAAKNKLKARFMPAAAPPADEGCD
;
A
#
# COMPACT_ATOMS: atom_id res chain seq x y z
N GLN A 1 16.70 41.54 3.41
CA GLN A 1 15.77 40.82 4.32
C GLN A 1 14.37 40.92 3.74
N GLY A 2 13.64 39.80 3.64
CA GLY A 2 12.21 39.82 3.33
C GLY A 2 11.83 39.21 1.97
N THR A 3 12.00 37.89 1.84
CA THR A 3 11.39 37.06 0.80
C THR A 3 9.87 37.07 0.94
N ARG A 4 9.14 37.59 -0.05
CA ARG A 4 7.75 37.21 -0.35
C ARG A 4 7.50 37.33 -1.86
N SER A 5 7.98 36.33 -2.60
CA SER A 5 7.46 36.07 -3.94
C SER A 5 6.20 35.22 -3.79
N PHE A 6 5.06 35.89 -3.84
CA PHE A 6 3.74 35.29 -4.02
C PHE A 6 3.30 35.66 -5.44
N HIS A 7 3.85 35.01 -6.47
CA HIS A 7 3.24 34.79 -7.80
C HIS A 7 4.25 34.12 -8.74
N GLU A 8 4.31 32.78 -8.72
CA GLU A 8 4.85 31.99 -9.84
C GLU A 8 3.74 31.02 -10.28
N GLY A 9 2.73 31.62 -10.90
CA GLY A 9 1.71 30.91 -11.64
C GLY A 9 2.22 30.67 -13.07
N TRP A 10 2.22 29.39 -13.46
CA TRP A 10 2.24 28.90 -14.85
C TRP A 10 3.57 28.98 -15.60
N SER A 11 4.57 28.22 -15.15
CA SER A 11 5.43 27.36 -16.01
C SER A 11 6.50 26.66 -15.21
N GLU A 12 6.19 25.61 -14.44
CA GLU A 12 7.27 24.73 -13.96
C GLU A 12 6.74 23.34 -13.62
N GLY A 13 7.06 22.38 -14.49
CA GLY A 13 7.08 20.98 -14.11
C GLY A 13 5.80 20.20 -14.33
N LEU A 14 5.57 19.81 -15.60
CA LEU A 14 5.52 18.37 -15.85
C LEU A 14 6.87 17.77 -15.44
N SER A 15 7.20 17.78 -14.14
CA SER A 15 8.21 16.89 -13.63
C SER A 15 7.61 15.52 -13.86
N MET A 16 8.23 14.76 -14.76
CA MET A 16 8.44 13.34 -14.49
C MET A 16 8.91 13.25 -13.04
N ALA A 17 7.98 13.21 -12.08
CA ALA A 17 8.32 13.01 -10.69
C ALA A 17 8.85 11.58 -10.66
N SER A 18 10.17 11.46 -10.67
CA SER A 18 10.85 10.21 -10.35
C SER A 18 10.16 9.67 -9.10
N PRO A 19 9.76 8.38 -9.09
CA PRO A 19 9.03 7.83 -7.95
C PRO A 19 9.80 8.20 -6.67
N PRO A 20 9.12 8.71 -5.63
CA PRO A 20 9.79 9.14 -4.42
C PRO A 20 10.64 7.98 -3.89
N GLN A 21 11.96 8.23 -3.80
CA GLN A 21 12.90 7.25 -3.30
C GLN A 21 12.89 7.33 -1.79
N LEU A 22 12.41 6.27 -1.14
CA LEU A 22 12.39 6.22 0.31
C LEU A 22 13.80 5.87 0.79
N THR A 23 14.26 6.57 1.82
CA THR A 23 15.40 6.09 2.59
C THR A 23 15.01 4.85 3.40
N GLN A 24 15.96 4.02 3.82
CA GLN A 24 15.67 2.82 4.62
C GLN A 24 14.82 3.14 5.87
N ALA A 25 15.12 4.26 6.55
CA ALA A 25 14.34 4.72 7.70
C ALA A 25 12.89 5.06 7.33
N GLN A 26 12.68 5.75 6.20
CA GLN A 26 11.34 6.07 5.71
C GLN A 26 10.60 4.83 5.22
N ALA A 27 11.27 3.91 4.52
CA ALA A 27 10.69 2.65 4.07
C ALA A 27 10.22 1.80 5.26
N ARG A 28 11.00 1.77 6.35
CA ARG A 28 10.62 1.12 7.61
C ARG A 28 9.42 1.80 8.27
N ASP A 29 9.45 3.12 8.43
CA ASP A 29 8.34 3.88 9.02
C ASP A 29 7.04 3.70 8.20
N ALA A 30 7.15 3.79 6.88
CA ALA A 30 6.04 3.59 5.96
C ALA A 30 5.51 2.15 5.99
N ALA A 31 6.39 1.16 6.05
CA ALA A 31 6.05 -0.24 6.22
C ALA A 31 5.24 -0.48 7.50
N LEU A 32 5.71 0.06 8.63
CA LEU A 32 5.03 -0.05 9.92
C LEU A 32 3.66 0.64 9.89
N LYS A 33 3.57 1.87 9.37
CA LYS A 33 2.30 2.59 9.21
C LYS A 33 1.34 1.86 8.28
N ALA A 34 1.82 1.36 7.15
CA ALA A 34 1.03 0.58 6.21
C ALA A 34 0.46 -0.69 6.85
N THR A 35 1.20 -1.37 7.71
CA THR A 35 0.65 -2.51 8.46
C THR A 35 -0.33 -2.09 9.55
N SER A 36 0.00 -1.02 10.28
CA SER A 36 -0.81 -0.54 11.39
C SER A 36 -2.16 0.00 10.93
N ILE A 37 -2.22 0.68 9.78
CA ILE A 37 -3.46 1.24 9.24
C ILE A 37 -4.45 0.14 8.83
N PHE A 38 -3.97 -1.04 8.44
CA PHE A 38 -4.81 -2.21 8.18
C PHE A 38 -5.29 -2.91 9.45
N GLU A 39 -4.61 -2.70 10.58
CA GLU A 39 -4.96 -3.25 11.89
C GLU A 39 -5.93 -2.33 12.65
N GLU A 40 -6.11 -1.09 12.20
CA GLU A 40 -7.13 -0.18 12.73
C GLU A 40 -8.53 -0.80 12.61
N PRO A 41 -9.34 -0.83 13.69
CA PRO A 41 -10.60 -1.56 13.72
C PRO A 41 -11.61 -1.12 12.64
N GLY A 42 -11.62 0.17 12.28
CA GLY A 42 -12.48 0.68 11.20
C GLY A 42 -12.06 0.18 9.82
N ASN A 43 -10.76 0.16 9.55
CA ASN A 43 -10.21 -0.26 8.27
C ASN A 43 -10.22 -1.78 8.12
N ALA A 44 -9.83 -2.49 9.18
CA ALA A 44 -9.88 -3.94 9.26
C ALA A 44 -11.30 -4.46 9.03
N ALA A 45 -12.31 -3.88 9.69
CA ALA A 45 -13.71 -4.25 9.49
C ALA A 45 -14.17 -3.99 8.05
N THR A 46 -13.77 -2.87 7.45
CA THR A 46 -14.10 -2.54 6.05
C THR A 46 -13.51 -3.55 5.09
N ILE A 47 -12.22 -3.87 5.22
CA ILE A 47 -11.52 -4.85 4.39
C ILE A 47 -12.12 -6.25 4.57
N GLN A 48 -12.39 -6.64 5.81
CA GLN A 48 -12.96 -7.95 6.11
C GLN A 48 -14.38 -8.09 5.54
N LYS A 49 -15.18 -7.01 5.57
CA LYS A 49 -16.51 -6.98 4.98
C LYS A 49 -16.44 -7.20 3.47
N VAL A 50 -15.60 -6.46 2.74
CA VAL A 50 -15.46 -6.65 1.29
C VAL A 50 -14.85 -8.02 0.94
N TYR A 51 -13.99 -8.58 1.78
CA TYR A 51 -13.47 -9.95 1.62
C TYR A 51 -14.58 -10.98 1.78
N ALA A 52 -15.46 -10.81 2.76
CA ALA A 52 -16.64 -11.65 2.96
C ALA A 52 -17.62 -11.53 1.78
N GLU A 53 -17.83 -10.32 1.26
CA GLU A 53 -18.66 -10.06 0.07
C GLU A 53 -18.07 -10.69 -1.21
N ALA A 54 -16.74 -10.70 -1.32
CA ALA A 54 -16.05 -11.38 -2.43
C ALA A 54 -16.22 -12.91 -2.36
N GLY A 55 -16.39 -13.50 -1.18
CA GLY A 55 -16.69 -14.93 -1.03
C GLY A 55 -15.65 -15.88 -1.64
N GLY A 56 -14.40 -15.43 -1.80
CA GLY A 56 -13.34 -16.18 -2.48
C GLY A 56 -13.32 -16.06 -4.01
N ASP A 57 -14.27 -15.33 -4.62
CA ASP A 57 -14.23 -14.99 -6.04
C ASP A 57 -13.04 -14.06 -6.31
N ILE A 58 -12.00 -14.59 -6.98
CA ILE A 58 -10.82 -13.81 -7.37
C ILE A 58 -11.21 -12.57 -8.19
N GLY A 59 -12.22 -12.69 -9.08
CA GLY A 59 -12.72 -11.57 -9.87
C GLY A 59 -13.29 -10.44 -9.01
N LYS A 60 -14.13 -10.77 -8.01
CA LYS A 60 -14.68 -9.78 -7.07
C LYS A 60 -13.62 -9.25 -6.12
N PHE A 61 -12.67 -10.09 -5.71
CA PHE A 61 -11.53 -9.68 -4.91
C PHE A 61 -10.75 -8.57 -5.61
N PHE A 62 -10.40 -8.75 -6.89
CA PHE A 62 -9.72 -7.71 -7.66
C PHE A 62 -10.59 -6.47 -7.89
N MET A 63 -11.91 -6.61 -8.05
CA MET A 63 -12.82 -5.48 -8.26
C MET A 63 -13.21 -4.71 -6.99
N MET A 64 -13.21 -5.34 -5.81
CA MET A 64 -13.75 -4.75 -4.57
C MET A 64 -12.71 -4.72 -3.45
N CYS A 65 -12.05 -5.84 -3.18
CA CYS A 65 -11.08 -5.95 -2.09
C CYS A 65 -9.83 -5.12 -2.35
N ILE A 66 -9.27 -5.19 -3.57
CA ILE A 66 -8.10 -4.41 -3.96
C ILE A 66 -8.34 -2.91 -3.82
N PRO A 67 -9.37 -2.30 -4.44
CA PRO A 67 -9.60 -0.86 -4.27
C PRO A 67 -9.89 -0.46 -2.82
N ALA A 68 -10.55 -1.30 -2.02
CA ALA A 68 -10.75 -1.02 -0.60
C ALA A 68 -9.42 -1.00 0.19
N VAL A 69 -8.54 -1.97 -0.06
CA VAL A 69 -7.19 -2.02 0.54
C VAL A 69 -6.34 -0.83 0.09
N ILE A 70 -6.40 -0.45 -1.19
CA ILE A 70 -5.70 0.75 -1.71
C ILE A 70 -6.24 2.00 -1.04
N GLY A 71 -7.55 2.15 -0.91
CA GLY A 71 -8.17 3.32 -0.27
C GLY A 71 -7.72 3.49 1.18
N VAL A 72 -7.57 2.38 1.92
CA VAL A 72 -7.02 2.41 3.28
C VAL A 72 -5.53 2.78 3.28
N LEU A 73 -4.76 2.33 2.29
CA LEU A 73 -3.33 2.62 2.17
C LEU A 73 -3.02 4.01 1.57
N ALA A 74 -3.97 4.59 0.83
CA ALA A 74 -3.86 5.86 0.13
C ALA A 74 -3.31 7.02 0.99
N PRO A 75 -3.77 7.27 2.23
CA PRO A 75 -3.21 8.33 3.06
C PRO A 75 -1.72 8.12 3.36
N ILE A 76 -1.28 6.88 3.56
CA ILE A 76 0.13 6.55 3.78
C ILE A 76 0.92 6.82 2.50
N LEU A 77 0.44 6.35 1.35
CA LEU A 77 1.10 6.57 0.06
C LEU A 77 1.30 8.06 -0.23
N VAL A 78 0.26 8.86 -0.05
CA VAL A 78 0.29 10.31 -0.29
C VAL A 78 1.21 11.01 0.70
N GLU A 79 1.28 10.57 1.96
CA GLU A 79 2.21 11.11 2.97
C GLU A 79 3.68 10.99 2.55
N TYR A 80 4.04 9.89 1.87
CA TYR A 80 5.39 9.66 1.35
C TYR A 80 5.60 10.13 -0.09
N GLY A 81 4.61 10.81 -0.70
CA GLY A 81 4.68 11.36 -2.05
C GLY A 81 4.31 10.40 -3.18
N PHE A 82 3.76 9.23 -2.87
CA PHE A 82 3.20 8.29 -3.86
C PHE A 82 1.73 8.64 -4.17
N SER A 83 1.22 8.15 -5.29
CA SER A 83 -0.20 8.24 -5.61
C SER A 83 -1.05 7.37 -4.67
N GLY A 84 -2.20 7.87 -4.25
CA GLY A 84 -3.18 7.12 -3.44
C GLY A 84 -3.98 6.07 -4.23
N ASP A 85 -3.38 5.52 -5.27
CA ASP A 85 -4.01 4.66 -6.27
C ASP A 85 -3.20 3.36 -6.44
N GLN A 86 -3.75 2.42 -7.21
CA GLN A 86 -3.06 1.17 -7.55
C GLN A 86 -1.62 1.35 -8.05
N PRO A 87 -1.30 2.26 -9.00
CA PRO A 87 0.08 2.47 -9.44
C PRO A 87 0.99 2.97 -8.32
N GLY A 88 0.49 3.80 -7.39
CA GLY A 88 1.27 4.28 -6.26
C GLY A 88 1.51 3.18 -5.23
N ALA A 89 0.52 2.33 -4.96
CA ALA A 89 0.69 1.14 -4.11
C ALA A 89 1.71 0.16 -4.69
N LEU A 90 1.73 -0.04 -6.01
CA LEU A 90 2.73 -0.86 -6.70
C LEU A 90 4.13 -0.25 -6.64
N ALA A 91 4.25 1.07 -6.87
CA ALA A 91 5.52 1.78 -6.75
C ALA A 91 6.08 1.72 -5.31
N PHE A 92 5.21 1.88 -4.31
CA PHE A 92 5.56 1.74 -2.91
C PHE A 92 6.02 0.32 -2.58
N ALA A 93 5.30 -0.71 -3.03
CA ALA A 93 5.71 -2.10 -2.82
C ALA A 93 7.05 -2.44 -3.49
N ALA A 94 7.31 -1.90 -4.68
CA ALA A 94 8.59 -2.02 -5.37
C ALA A 94 9.72 -1.28 -4.64
N GLU A 95 9.42 -0.13 -4.03
CA GLU A 95 10.38 0.61 -3.19
C GLU A 95 10.71 -0.18 -1.93
N LEU A 96 9.70 -0.70 -1.21
CA LEU A 96 9.91 -1.58 -0.06
C LEU A 96 10.72 -2.82 -0.44
N GLU A 97 10.56 -3.37 -1.65
CA GLU A 97 11.35 -4.52 -2.11
C GLU A 97 12.86 -4.22 -2.14
N LYS A 98 13.27 -3.03 -2.58
CA LYS A 98 14.68 -2.61 -2.60
C LYS A 98 15.29 -2.57 -1.20
N HIS A 99 14.50 -2.20 -0.20
CA HIS A 99 14.94 -2.11 1.21
C HIS A 99 14.71 -3.39 2.01
N SER A 100 13.84 -4.29 1.54
CA SER A 100 13.47 -5.53 2.24
C SER A 100 14.63 -6.50 2.46
N GLY A 101 15.69 -6.41 1.65
CA GLY A 101 16.90 -7.22 1.86
C GLY A 101 17.78 -6.73 3.02
N ALA A 102 17.63 -5.47 3.43
CA ALA A 102 18.41 -4.86 4.51
C ALA A 102 17.64 -4.80 5.85
N ASP A 103 16.32 -4.92 5.82
CA ASP A 103 15.47 -4.80 7.00
C ASP A 103 14.33 -5.83 7.00
N PRO A 104 14.29 -6.75 7.99
CA PRO A 104 13.25 -7.79 8.08
C PRO A 104 11.86 -7.22 8.39
N ASP A 105 11.75 -6.06 9.05
CA ASP A 105 10.45 -5.42 9.31
C ASP A 105 9.80 -4.96 7.98
N ILE A 106 10.62 -4.40 7.07
CA ILE A 106 10.18 -4.00 5.73
C ILE A 106 9.74 -5.23 4.93
N MET A 107 10.49 -6.33 5.01
CA MET A 107 10.14 -7.60 4.35
C MET A 107 8.79 -8.14 4.86
N ALA A 108 8.58 -8.15 6.18
CA ALA A 108 7.33 -8.60 6.78
C ALA A 108 6.14 -7.74 6.37
N ALA A 109 6.29 -6.41 6.38
CA ALA A 109 5.25 -5.48 5.96
C ALA A 109 4.91 -5.62 4.48
N LYS A 110 5.93 -5.74 3.61
CA LYS A 110 5.75 -6.03 2.18
C LYS A 110 4.96 -7.32 1.97
N ASN A 111 5.30 -8.39 2.68
CA ASN A 111 4.58 -9.66 2.57
C ASN A 111 3.13 -9.54 3.04
N LYS A 112 2.88 -8.82 4.15
CA LYS A 112 1.50 -8.50 4.59
C LYS A 112 0.75 -7.72 3.51
N LEU A 113 1.38 -6.70 2.91
CA LEU A 113 0.81 -5.91 1.82
C LEU A 113 0.45 -6.80 0.62
N LYS A 114 1.41 -7.59 0.13
CA LYS A 114 1.21 -8.52 -0.99
C LYS A 114 0.11 -9.53 -0.70
N ALA A 115 0.01 -10.04 0.52
CA ALA A 115 -1.07 -10.96 0.93
C ALA A 115 -2.46 -10.29 0.98
N ARG A 116 -2.53 -8.96 1.05
CA ARG A 116 -3.78 -8.22 0.87
C ARG A 116 -4.07 -7.90 -0.59
N PHE A 117 -3.03 -7.74 -1.41
CA PHE A 117 -3.15 -7.47 -2.85
C PHE A 117 -3.28 -8.72 -3.72
N MET A 118 -2.93 -9.88 -3.19
CA MET A 118 -3.13 -11.18 -3.83
C MET A 118 -4.18 -11.92 -3.01
N PRO A 119 -5.25 -12.44 -3.63
CA PRO A 119 -6.02 -13.46 -2.95
C PRO A 119 -5.03 -14.56 -2.64
N ALA A 120 -4.91 -14.95 -1.37
CA ALA A 120 -4.18 -16.16 -1.05
C ALA A 120 -4.76 -17.22 -1.99
N ALA A 121 -3.94 -17.75 -2.91
CA ALA A 121 -4.25 -19.04 -3.50
C ALA A 121 -4.63 -19.90 -2.31
N ALA A 122 -5.86 -20.42 -2.34
CA ALA A 122 -6.46 -21.10 -1.21
C ALA A 122 -5.40 -21.93 -0.49
N PRO A 123 -5.39 -22.02 0.86
CA PRO A 123 -4.64 -23.10 1.47
C PRO A 123 -4.98 -24.36 0.65
N PRO A 124 -3.98 -25.16 0.21
CA PRO A 124 -4.33 -26.44 -0.42
C PRO A 124 -5.32 -27.07 0.54
N ALA A 125 -6.50 -27.43 0.03
CA ALA A 125 -7.56 -28.03 0.82
C ALA A 125 -6.89 -28.97 1.80
N ASP A 126 -7.02 -28.66 3.10
CA ASP A 126 -6.50 -29.53 4.14
C ASP A 126 -7.27 -30.83 3.98
N GLU A 127 -6.60 -31.74 3.29
CA GLU A 127 -6.96 -33.12 3.14
C GLU A 127 -6.80 -33.74 4.53
N GLY A 128 -7.88 -33.74 5.31
CA GLY A 128 -8.03 -34.66 6.44
C GLY A 128 -8.69 -34.13 7.70
N CYS A 129 -10.02 -34.28 7.78
CA CYS A 129 -10.68 -34.86 8.97
C CYS A 129 -12.18 -35.14 8.69
N ASP A 130 -12.50 -36.32 8.15
CA ASP A 130 -13.31 -37.38 8.78
C ASP A 130 -13.26 -38.65 7.89
#